data_AF-A0A661HGV8-F1
#
_entry.id   AF-A0A661HGV8-F1
#
_cell.length_a   1.000
_cell.length_b   1.000
_cell.length_c   1.000
_cell.angle_alpha   90.00
_cell.angle_beta   90.00
_cell.angle_gamma   90.00
#
_symmetry.space_group_name_H-M   'P 1'
#
loop_
_entity.id
_entity.type
_entity.pdbx_description
1 polymer ?
#
loop_
_entity_poly.entity_id
_entity_poly.type
_entity_poly.pdbx_seq_one_letter_code
_entity_poly.pdbx_strand_id
1 'polypeptide(L)'
;MKEQILEVDINGLEEKYEFNKIAKQASGAVMYRQGKAVLISAVAIDEKAVDEDFLPLTVQYMEKSYASAKIPGGVIKRETKPGDFETLTSRIVDRSLRPLFPEGFHYPVTISVMVVSADKEVDMQVAALHAANAALYVSDIPVTKSIAAVRVGTVGDDIVINPTLVEQRDSELDLL
;
A
#
# COMPACT_ATOMS: atom_id res chain seq x y z
N MET A 1 -22.14 6.52 6.54
CA MET A 1 -21.53 5.33 7.18
C MET A 1 -20.81 5.74 8.45
N LYS A 2 -20.84 4.89 9.48
CA LYS A 2 -20.12 5.09 10.74
C LYS A 2 -18.65 4.67 10.55
N GLU A 3 -17.74 5.37 11.21
CA GLU A 3 -16.32 5.00 11.26
C GLU A 3 -16.18 3.58 11.84
N GLN A 4 -15.32 2.77 11.21
CA GLN A 4 -15.02 1.40 11.62
C GLN A 4 -13.51 1.28 11.79
N ILE A 5 -13.08 0.68 12.90
CA ILE A 5 -11.67 0.48 13.24
C ILE A 5 -11.44 -1.00 13.43
N LEU A 6 -10.43 -1.54 12.76
CA LEU A 6 -9.93 -2.89 12.93
C LEU A 6 -8.47 -2.81 13.36
N GLU A 7 -8.12 -3.55 14.39
CA GLU A 7 -6.74 -3.69 14.88
C GLU A 7 -6.35 -5.16 14.76
N VAL A 8 -5.17 -5.41 14.19
CA VAL A 8 -4.65 -6.74 13.89
C VAL A 8 -3.22 -6.80 14.41
N ASP A 9 -2.89 -7.86 15.14
CA ASP A 9 -1.53 -8.14 15.61
C ASP A 9 -1.16 -9.56 15.17
N ILE A 10 -0.32 -9.66 14.13
CA ILE A 10 0.12 -10.94 13.56
C ILE A 10 1.61 -10.83 13.20
N ASN A 11 2.41 -11.80 13.65
CA ASN A 11 3.84 -11.91 13.33
C ASN A 11 4.63 -10.62 13.60
N GLY A 12 4.35 -9.96 14.74
CA GLY A 12 5.03 -8.73 15.14
C GLY A 12 4.61 -7.48 14.36
N LEU A 13 3.59 -7.58 13.50
CA LEU A 13 2.97 -6.45 12.83
C LEU A 13 1.70 -6.04 13.59
N GLU A 14 1.82 -4.97 14.38
CA GLU A 14 0.67 -4.28 14.98
C GLU A 14 0.11 -3.26 13.98
N GLU A 15 -1.04 -3.59 13.39
CA GLU A 15 -1.66 -2.84 12.31
C GLU A 15 -3.04 -2.33 12.71
N LYS A 16 -3.36 -1.12 12.26
CA LYS A 16 -4.66 -0.49 12.48
C LYS A 16 -5.23 0.02 11.18
N TYR A 17 -6.46 -0.37 10.89
CA TYR A 17 -7.20 -0.03 9.69
C TYR A 17 -8.44 0.78 10.09
N GLU A 18 -8.51 2.05 9.67
CA GLU A 18 -9.65 2.92 9.91
C GLU A 18 -10.42 3.15 8.60
N PHE A 19 -11.61 2.56 8.51
CA PHE A 19 -12.51 2.66 7.36
C PHE A 19 -13.60 3.70 7.61
N ASN A 20 -14.22 4.21 6.52
CA ASN A 20 -15.30 5.21 6.58
C ASN A 20 -14.95 6.51 7.31
N LYS A 21 -13.65 6.80 7.48
CA LYS A 21 -13.15 8.02 8.14
C LYS A 21 -12.86 9.12 7.13
N ILE A 22 -12.11 8.78 6.08
CA ILE A 22 -11.57 9.69 5.06
C ILE A 22 -11.87 9.17 3.65
N ALA A 23 -11.71 10.01 2.63
CA ALA A 23 -11.89 9.66 1.21
C ALA A 23 -13.22 8.94 0.89
N LYS A 24 -14.32 9.33 1.54
CA LYS A 24 -15.64 8.67 1.48
C LYS A 24 -16.31 8.64 0.10
N GLN A 25 -15.76 9.36 -0.87
CA GLN A 25 -16.24 9.37 -2.26
C GLN A 25 -15.47 8.39 -3.15
N ALA A 26 -14.35 7.85 -2.67
CA ALA A 26 -13.67 6.75 -3.35
C ALA A 26 -14.52 5.48 -3.26
N SER A 27 -14.33 4.56 -4.22
CA SER A 27 -15.03 3.28 -4.21
C SER A 27 -14.63 2.46 -2.98
N GLY A 28 -13.34 2.47 -2.62
CA GLY A 28 -12.85 1.92 -1.36
C GLY A 28 -11.73 2.77 -0.80
N ALA A 29 -11.65 2.92 0.52
CA ALA A 29 -10.58 3.68 1.16
C ALA A 29 -10.31 3.22 2.60
N VAL A 30 -9.04 3.35 3.01
CA VAL A 30 -8.58 3.06 4.36
C VAL A 30 -7.52 4.05 4.81
N MET A 31 -7.57 4.44 6.09
CA MET A 31 -6.43 5.04 6.78
C MET A 31 -5.73 3.93 7.55
N TYR A 32 -4.57 3.52 7.06
CA TYR A 32 -3.74 2.46 7.64
C TYR A 32 -2.70 3.07 8.58
N ARG A 33 -2.41 2.36 9.68
CA ARG A 33 -1.33 2.70 10.60
C ARG A 33 -0.57 1.45 11.04
N GLN A 34 0.73 1.63 11.20
CA GLN A 34 1.63 0.68 11.85
C GLN A 34 2.72 1.49 12.53
N GLY A 35 2.92 1.29 13.84
CA GLY A 35 3.78 2.19 14.63
C GLY A 35 3.39 3.67 14.45
N LYS A 36 4.32 4.51 13.97
CA LYS A 36 4.07 5.92 13.63
C LYS A 36 3.81 6.16 12.14
N ALA A 37 3.88 5.11 11.31
CA ALA A 37 3.58 5.21 9.90
C ALA A 37 2.07 5.35 9.71
N VAL A 38 1.67 6.27 8.84
CA VAL A 38 0.27 6.51 8.50
C VAL A 38 0.16 6.62 6.98
N LEU A 39 -0.62 5.72 6.39
CA LEU A 39 -0.87 5.65 4.96
C LEU A 39 -2.36 5.85 4.69
N ILE A 40 -2.69 6.57 3.63
CA ILE A 40 -4.04 6.68 3.11
C ILE A 40 -4.07 5.91 1.80
N SER A 41 -4.86 4.85 1.72
CA SER A 41 -5.12 4.20 0.44
C SER A 41 -6.55 4.42 -0.02
N ALA A 42 -6.71 4.69 -1.31
CA ALA A 42 -8.01 4.90 -1.93
C ALA A 42 -8.04 4.29 -3.34
N VAL A 43 -9.15 3.65 -3.67
CA VAL A 43 -9.47 3.04 -4.96
C VAL A 43 -10.54 3.85 -5.65
N ALA A 44 -10.27 4.26 -6.89
CA ALA A 44 -11.22 4.90 -7.77
C ALA A 44 -11.42 4.05 -9.03
N ILE A 45 -12.66 4.01 -9.51
CA ILE A 45 -13.08 3.25 -10.69
C ILE A 45 -13.83 4.21 -11.60
N ASP A 46 -13.57 4.16 -12.91
CA ASP A 46 -14.41 4.87 -13.87
C ASP A 46 -15.71 4.08 -14.13
N GLU A 47 -16.81 4.79 -14.36
CA GLU A 47 -18.11 4.17 -14.66
C GLU A 47 -18.16 3.55 -16.07
N LYS A 48 -17.23 3.94 -16.95
CA LYS A 48 -17.15 3.46 -18.34
C LYS A 48 -16.02 2.44 -18.50
N ALA A 49 -16.38 1.26 -18.99
CA ALA A 49 -15.41 0.28 -19.44
C ALA A 49 -14.69 0.78 -20.71
N VAL A 50 -13.44 0.34 -20.87
CA VAL A 50 -12.69 0.53 -22.11
C VAL A 50 -13.00 -0.60 -23.10
N ASP A 51 -12.80 -0.33 -24.38
CA ASP A 51 -13.07 -1.32 -25.44
C ASP A 51 -11.94 -2.35 -25.58
N GLU A 52 -10.76 -2.04 -25.05
CA GLU A 52 -9.58 -2.89 -25.12
C GLU A 52 -9.63 -4.09 -24.16
N ASP A 53 -9.06 -5.21 -24.61
CA ASP A 53 -9.02 -6.48 -23.88
C ASP A 53 -7.85 -6.54 -22.88
N PHE A 54 -7.85 -5.62 -21.91
CA PHE A 54 -6.92 -5.65 -20.79
C PHE A 54 -7.51 -4.98 -19.55
N LEU A 55 -6.89 -5.22 -18.38
CA LEU A 55 -7.21 -4.51 -17.15
C LEU A 55 -6.45 -3.15 -17.09
N PRO A 56 -7.12 -1.99 -17.29
CA PRO A 56 -6.54 -0.66 -17.12
C PRO A 56 -6.37 -0.31 -15.64
N LEU A 57 -5.43 -0.98 -14.97
CA LEU A 57 -5.05 -0.72 -13.58
C LEU A 57 -3.81 0.18 -13.53
N THR A 58 -3.95 1.30 -12.82
CA THR A 58 -2.85 2.18 -12.43
C THR A 58 -2.67 2.14 -10.92
N VAL A 59 -1.45 1.90 -10.46
CA VAL A 59 -1.10 1.94 -9.04
C VAL A 59 -0.09 3.05 -8.80
N GLN A 60 -0.35 3.88 -7.79
CA GLN A 60 0.52 4.98 -7.43
C GLN A 60 0.79 5.01 -5.91
N TYR A 61 2.02 4.69 -5.53
CA TYR A 61 2.55 4.96 -4.21
C TYR A 61 3.25 6.33 -4.19
N MET A 62 2.96 7.16 -3.19
CA MET A 62 3.51 8.51 -3.03
C MET A 62 3.96 8.77 -1.60
N GLU A 63 5.22 9.12 -1.44
CA GLU A 63 5.79 9.63 -0.19
C GLU A 63 5.79 11.16 -0.18
N LYS A 64 4.98 11.73 0.72
CA LYS A 64 5.02 13.18 0.93
C LYS A 64 6.23 13.54 1.79
N SER A 65 6.98 14.56 1.41
CA SER A 65 8.19 14.97 2.16
C SER A 65 7.84 15.37 3.60
N TYR A 66 6.63 15.93 3.80
CA TYR A 66 6.15 16.26 5.14
C TYR A 66 5.98 15.03 6.04
N ALA A 67 5.76 13.84 5.47
CA ALA A 67 5.64 12.60 6.24
C ALA A 67 6.93 12.27 7.00
N SER A 68 8.08 12.77 6.50
CA SER A 68 9.40 12.69 7.15
C SER A 68 9.85 14.02 7.77
N ALA A 69 8.93 14.98 7.99
CA ALA A 69 9.22 16.33 8.46
C ALA A 69 10.26 17.08 7.60
N LYS A 70 10.27 16.85 6.29
CA LYS A 70 11.18 17.49 5.34
C LYS A 70 10.42 18.40 4.38
N ILE A 71 11.09 19.48 3.96
CA ILE A 71 10.64 20.31 2.84
C ILE A 71 11.25 19.72 1.55
N PRO A 72 10.49 19.55 0.46
CA PRO A 72 11.04 19.03 -0.80
C PRO A 72 12.26 19.84 -1.26
N GLY A 73 13.29 19.13 -1.70
CA GLY A 73 14.49 19.72 -2.29
C GLY A 73 14.23 20.41 -3.63
N GLY A 74 15.28 21.01 -4.21
CA GLY A 74 15.21 21.63 -5.54
C GLY A 74 14.56 23.01 -5.58
N VAL A 75 14.34 23.51 -6.81
CA VAL A 75 13.83 24.87 -7.09
C VAL A 75 12.33 24.97 -6.86
N ILE A 76 11.57 23.94 -7.26
CA ILE A 76 10.10 23.96 -7.26
C ILE A 76 9.52 23.75 -5.85
N LYS A 77 10.31 23.22 -4.90
CA LYS A 77 9.91 22.94 -3.51
C LYS A 77 8.63 22.09 -3.40
N ARG A 78 8.44 21.17 -4.36
CA ARG A 78 7.29 20.25 -4.45
C ARG A 78 7.74 18.88 -4.94
N GLU A 79 7.08 17.82 -4.48
CA GLU A 79 7.23 16.48 -5.06
C GLU A 79 6.72 16.49 -6.50
N THR A 80 7.51 15.93 -7.42
CA THR A 80 7.19 15.92 -8.85
C THR A 80 7.08 14.49 -9.35
N LYS A 81 8.13 14.00 -10.03
CA LYS A 81 8.17 12.63 -10.54
C LYS A 81 8.42 11.67 -9.37
N PRO A 82 7.77 10.49 -9.38
CA PRO A 82 8.06 9.43 -8.43
C PRO A 82 9.54 9.04 -8.49
N GLY A 83 10.15 8.80 -7.33
CA GLY A 83 11.48 8.22 -7.22
C GLY A 83 11.48 6.71 -7.51
N ASP A 84 12.67 6.10 -7.48
CA ASP A 84 12.83 4.66 -7.73
C ASP A 84 12.09 3.82 -6.68
N PHE A 85 12.21 4.17 -5.39
CA PHE A 85 11.50 3.47 -4.32
C PHE A 85 9.98 3.54 -4.51
N GLU A 86 9.43 4.72 -4.82
CA GLU A 86 8.00 4.89 -5.05
C GLU A 86 7.51 4.09 -6.26
N THR A 87 8.30 4.06 -7.33
CA THR A 87 8.00 3.29 -8.54
C THR A 87 8.05 1.79 -8.27
N LEU A 88 9.07 1.30 -7.55
CA LEU A 88 9.22 -0.10 -7.19
C LEU A 88 8.09 -0.57 -6.26
N THR A 89 7.73 0.23 -5.26
CA THR A 89 6.60 -0.07 -4.36
C THR A 89 5.28 -0.08 -5.12
N SER A 90 5.06 0.86 -6.04
CA SER A 90 3.87 0.83 -6.92
C SER A 90 3.79 -0.46 -7.74
N ARG A 91 4.92 -0.95 -8.27
CA ARG A 91 4.98 -2.21 -9.02
C ARG A 91 4.73 -3.44 -8.15
N ILE A 92 5.22 -3.45 -6.91
CA ILE A 92 4.95 -4.53 -5.94
C ILE A 92 3.45 -4.62 -5.69
N VAL A 93 2.80 -3.48 -5.44
CA VAL A 93 1.35 -3.43 -5.21
C VAL A 93 0.57 -3.87 -6.45
N ASP A 94 0.92 -3.36 -7.63
CA ASP A 94 0.27 -3.74 -8.90
C ASP A 94 0.38 -5.25 -9.16
N ARG A 95 1.59 -5.80 -9.09
CA ARG A 95 1.85 -7.24 -9.29
C ARG A 95 1.03 -8.12 -8.36
N SER A 96 0.89 -7.69 -7.11
CA SER A 96 0.26 -8.50 -6.06
C SER A 96 -1.27 -8.47 -6.16
N LEU A 97 -1.85 -7.31 -6.49
CA LEU A 97 -3.30 -7.13 -6.51
C LEU A 97 -3.94 -7.41 -7.88
N ARG A 98 -3.21 -7.23 -8.98
CA ARG A 98 -3.70 -7.46 -10.35
C ARG A 98 -4.36 -8.84 -10.56
N PRO A 99 -3.82 -9.95 -10.04
CA PRO A 99 -4.44 -11.27 -10.19
C PRO A 99 -5.76 -11.45 -9.42
N LEU A 100 -6.11 -10.53 -8.52
CA LEU A 100 -7.33 -10.61 -7.71
C LEU A 100 -8.55 -10.04 -8.45
N PHE A 101 -8.34 -9.32 -9.54
CA PHE A 101 -9.42 -8.75 -10.35
C PHE A 101 -10.18 -9.87 -11.08
N PRO A 102 -11.50 -9.72 -11.24
CA PRO A 102 -12.29 -10.64 -12.05
C PRO A 102 -11.78 -10.69 -13.50
N GLU A 103 -11.91 -11.86 -14.13
CA GLU A 103 -11.67 -12.00 -15.56
C GLU A 103 -12.63 -11.09 -16.36
N GLY A 104 -12.11 -10.42 -17.40
CA GLY A 104 -12.88 -9.48 -18.22
C GLY A 104 -13.18 -8.13 -17.55
N PHE A 105 -12.50 -7.78 -16.46
CA PHE A 105 -12.70 -6.48 -15.80
C PHE A 105 -11.97 -5.36 -16.58
N HIS A 106 -12.73 -4.58 -17.36
CA HIS A 106 -12.19 -3.54 -18.27
C HIS A 106 -12.50 -2.11 -17.83
N TYR A 107 -12.85 -1.89 -16.57
CA TYR A 107 -13.05 -0.53 -16.05
C TYR A 107 -11.70 0.05 -15.61
N PRO A 108 -11.35 1.30 -15.99
CA PRO A 108 -10.19 2.01 -15.47
C PRO A 108 -10.21 2.07 -13.95
N VAL A 109 -9.13 1.57 -13.32
CA VAL A 109 -8.96 1.58 -11.87
C VAL A 109 -7.68 2.30 -11.50
N THR A 110 -7.78 3.18 -10.52
CA THR A 110 -6.62 3.80 -9.87
C THR A 110 -6.58 3.39 -8.41
N ILE A 111 -5.49 2.76 -7.99
CA ILE A 111 -5.17 2.53 -6.58
C ILE A 111 -4.09 3.53 -6.18
N SER A 112 -4.43 4.44 -5.27
CA SER A 112 -3.49 5.40 -4.72
C SER A 112 -3.12 5.00 -3.28
N VAL A 113 -1.84 5.12 -2.94
CA VAL A 113 -1.31 4.93 -1.60
C VAL A 113 -0.45 6.15 -1.27
N MET A 114 -0.92 6.97 -0.34
CA MET A 114 -0.24 8.19 0.08
C MET A 114 0.31 8.03 1.50
N VAL A 115 1.62 8.17 1.66
CA VAL A 115 2.25 8.23 2.97
C VAL A 115 2.10 9.63 3.54
N VAL A 116 1.40 9.75 4.66
CA VAL A 116 1.17 11.03 5.36
C VAL A 116 1.96 11.15 6.66
N SER A 117 2.42 10.03 7.21
CA SER A 117 3.45 9.96 8.26
C SER A 117 4.34 8.76 7.97
N ALA A 118 5.66 8.94 8.03
CA ALA A 118 6.63 7.87 7.84
C ALA A 118 7.22 7.43 9.18
N ASP A 119 7.54 6.15 9.31
CA ASP A 119 8.28 5.61 10.44
C ASP A 119 9.50 4.87 9.91
N LYS A 120 10.65 5.07 10.57
CA LYS A 120 11.94 4.49 10.14
C LYS A 120 12.11 3.03 10.52
N GLU A 121 11.22 2.52 11.37
CA GLU A 121 11.21 1.13 11.81
C GLU A 121 10.18 0.28 11.05
N VAL A 122 9.37 0.89 10.18
CA VAL A 122 8.29 0.22 9.43
C VAL A 122 8.74 -0.07 8.01
N ASP A 123 8.50 -1.31 7.57
CA ASP A 123 8.60 -1.65 6.15
C ASP A 123 7.42 -1.02 5.37
N MET A 124 7.73 0.08 4.71
CA MET A 124 6.76 0.85 3.94
C MET A 124 6.20 0.11 2.72
N GLN A 125 6.90 -0.90 2.18
CA GLN A 125 6.41 -1.68 1.04
C GLN A 125 5.33 -2.67 1.46
N VAL A 126 5.54 -3.36 2.60
CA VAL A 126 4.53 -4.23 3.22
C VAL A 126 3.31 -3.41 3.61
N ALA A 127 3.52 -2.31 4.33
CA ALA A 127 2.44 -1.40 4.75
C ALA A 127 1.63 -0.86 3.55
N ALA A 128 2.30 -0.49 2.45
CA ALA A 128 1.64 -0.02 1.24
C ALA A 128 0.74 -1.08 0.60
N LEU A 129 1.22 -2.33 0.52
CA LEU A 129 0.43 -3.43 -0.02
C LEU A 129 -0.75 -3.76 0.88
N HIS A 130 -0.57 -3.79 2.21
CA HIS A 130 -1.67 -4.04 3.14
C HIS A 130 -2.74 -2.95 3.07
N ALA A 131 -2.34 -1.67 3.04
CA ALA A 131 -3.25 -0.55 2.88
C ALA A 131 -4.03 -0.63 1.54
N ALA A 132 -3.32 -0.90 0.44
CA ALA A 132 -3.93 -1.04 -0.89
C ALA A 132 -4.89 -2.23 -0.99
N ASN A 133 -4.48 -3.39 -0.46
CA ASN A 133 -5.30 -4.58 -0.39
C ASN A 133 -6.57 -4.34 0.43
N ALA A 134 -6.46 -3.71 1.59
CA ALA A 134 -7.61 -3.39 2.43
C ALA A 134 -8.57 -2.41 1.75
N ALA A 135 -8.06 -1.37 1.07
CA ALA A 135 -8.89 -0.43 0.31
C ALA A 135 -9.58 -1.10 -0.88
N LEU A 136 -8.89 -1.99 -1.60
CA LEU A 136 -9.44 -2.76 -2.70
C LEU A 136 -10.53 -3.73 -2.23
N TYR A 137 -10.28 -4.44 -1.12
CA TYR A 137 -11.21 -5.44 -0.59
C TYR A 137 -12.54 -4.84 -0.14
N VAL A 138 -12.55 -3.59 0.33
CA VAL A 138 -13.78 -2.88 0.72
C VAL A 138 -14.37 -2.01 -0.40
N SER A 139 -13.81 -2.07 -1.60
CA SER A 139 -14.30 -1.31 -2.76
C SER A 139 -15.53 -1.96 -3.39
N ASP A 140 -16.15 -1.28 -4.35
CA ASP A 140 -17.28 -1.80 -5.13
C ASP A 140 -16.83 -2.81 -6.21
N ILE A 141 -15.52 -3.03 -6.37
CA ILE A 141 -14.98 -4.05 -7.28
C ILE A 141 -15.27 -5.42 -6.67
N PRO A 142 -15.77 -6.40 -7.45
CA PRO A 142 -16.13 -7.72 -6.93
C PRO A 142 -14.89 -8.61 -6.68
N VAL A 143 -13.96 -8.12 -5.87
CA VAL A 143 -12.81 -8.85 -5.33
C VAL A 143 -13.27 -9.62 -4.11
N THR A 144 -13.04 -10.94 -4.10
CA THR A 144 -13.51 -11.83 -3.02
C THR A 144 -12.38 -12.38 -2.15
N LYS A 145 -11.13 -12.02 -2.48
CA LYS A 145 -9.93 -12.50 -1.79
C LYS A 145 -9.13 -11.31 -1.27
N SER A 146 -8.59 -11.48 -0.08
CA SER A 146 -7.64 -10.55 0.53
C SER A 146 -6.29 -11.26 0.60
N ILE A 147 -5.21 -10.51 0.38
CA ILE A 147 -3.84 -11.01 0.49
C ILE A 147 -3.06 -10.23 1.57
N ALA A 148 -2.02 -10.84 2.09
CA ALA A 148 -1.04 -10.19 2.95
C ALA A 148 0.36 -10.43 2.38
N ALA A 149 1.23 -9.45 2.52
CA ALA A 149 2.65 -9.58 2.29
C ALA A 149 3.38 -9.83 3.61
N VAL A 150 4.48 -10.56 3.50
CA VAL A 150 5.46 -10.69 4.56
C VAL A 150 6.83 -10.50 3.94
N ARG A 151 7.75 -9.87 4.66
CA ARG A 151 9.15 -9.91 4.27
C ARG A 151 9.81 -11.11 4.93
N VAL A 152 10.63 -11.84 4.20
CA VAL A 152 11.38 -12.98 4.71
C VAL A 152 12.86 -12.67 4.60
N GLY A 153 13.55 -12.76 5.73
CA GLY A 153 14.99 -12.62 5.83
C GLY A 153 15.61 -13.73 6.67
N THR A 154 16.87 -13.56 7.02
CA THR A 154 17.68 -14.48 7.82
C THR A 154 18.39 -13.72 8.93
N VAL A 155 18.42 -14.26 10.13
CA VAL A 155 19.22 -13.74 11.26
C VAL A 155 20.11 -14.87 11.74
N GLY A 156 21.40 -14.80 11.43
CA GLY A 156 22.27 -15.98 11.54
C GLY A 156 21.83 -17.07 10.56
N ASP A 157 21.64 -18.29 11.06
CA ASP A 157 21.19 -19.44 10.26
C ASP A 157 19.65 -19.59 10.21
N ASP A 158 18.90 -18.74 10.92
CA ASP A 158 17.45 -18.86 11.07
C ASP A 158 16.68 -17.97 10.07
N ILE A 159 15.63 -18.52 9.47
CA ILE A 159 14.68 -17.75 8.65
C ILE A 159 13.74 -16.97 9.57
N VAL A 160 13.60 -15.66 9.32
CA VAL A 160 12.76 -14.75 10.08
C VAL A 160 11.69 -14.14 9.17
N ILE A 161 10.44 -14.16 9.63
CA ILE A 161 9.29 -13.51 9.00
C ILE A 161 9.15 -12.11 9.60
N ASN A 162 9.00 -11.11 8.73
CA ASN A 162 8.96 -9.69 9.04
C ASN A 162 10.12 -9.27 9.94
N PRO A 163 11.39 -9.51 9.54
CA PRO A 163 12.54 -9.04 10.31
C PRO A 163 12.46 -7.52 10.47
N THR A 164 12.94 -7.01 11.60
CA THR A 164 13.11 -5.57 11.80
C THR A 164 14.02 -4.98 10.73
N LEU A 165 13.92 -3.67 10.46
CA LEU A 165 14.79 -3.03 9.48
C LEU A 165 16.28 -3.06 9.85
N VAL A 166 16.60 -3.31 11.12
CA VAL A 166 17.97 -3.56 11.57
C VAL A 166 18.40 -4.98 11.22
N GLU A 167 17.60 -5.98 11.59
CA GLU A 167 17.86 -7.40 11.24
C GLU A 167 17.95 -7.61 9.73
N GLN A 168 17.08 -6.96 8.95
CA GLN A 168 17.07 -7.05 7.49
C GLN A 168 18.35 -6.52 6.84
N ARG A 169 19.09 -5.60 7.48
CA ARG A 169 20.38 -5.10 6.96
C ARG A 169 21.50 -6.12 7.08
N ASP A 170 21.44 -6.96 8.11
CA ASP A 170 22.41 -8.01 8.37
C ASP A 170 21.99 -9.35 7.74
N SER A 171 20.80 -9.39 7.14
CA SER A 171 20.24 -10.56 6.47
C SER A 171 20.86 -10.83 5.10
N GLU A 172 21.18 -12.09 4.82
CA GLU A 172 21.61 -12.54 3.49
C GLU A 172 20.44 -12.72 2.52
N LEU A 173 19.22 -12.89 3.05
CA LEU A 173 17.99 -13.00 2.27
C LEU A 173 17.15 -11.73 2.40
N ASP A 174 16.65 -11.24 1.26
CA ASP A 174 15.63 -10.19 1.23
C ASP A 174 14.55 -10.57 0.21
N LEU A 175 13.47 -11.18 0.72
CA LEU A 175 12.37 -11.67 -0.10
C LEU A 175 11.05 -11.06 0.36
N LEU A 176 10.37 -10.38 -0.55
CA LEU A 176 9.03 -9.83 -0.40
C LEU A 176 8.07 -10.43 -1.44
#